data_AF-A0A655DC59-F1
#
_entry.id   AF-A0A655DC59-F1
#
_cell.length_a   1.000
_cell.length_b   1.000
_cell.length_c   1.000
_cell.angle_alpha   90.00
_cell.angle_beta   90.00
_cell.angle_gamma   90.00
#
_symmetry.space_group_name_H-M   'P 1'
#
loop_
_entity.id
_entity.type
_entity.pdbx_description
1 polymer ?
#
loop_
_entity_poly.entity_id
_entity_poly.type
_entity_poly.pdbx_seq_one_letter_code
_entity_poly.pdbx_strand_id
1 'polypeptide(L)'
;MMGCSPGWGCEAVINHQNKAFDLQKTVEVSHGNYAAMMADTITRFKEGKPVLYYTWTPYWVSDVMKPGKDVVWLQVPFSSLPGEQKNIDTKLPNGANYGFPVNTMHIVANKAWAEKNPAAAKLFAIMKLPLADINAQNAMMHAGKSSEADVQGHVDGWINAHQQQFDGWVKEALAAQK
;
A
#
# COMPACT_ATOMS: atom_id res chain seq x y z
N MET A 1 8.56 -14.90 10.35
CA MET A 1 8.13 -14.01 9.25
C MET A 1 7.92 -12.62 9.82
N MET A 2 8.46 -11.59 9.15
CA MET A 2 8.21 -10.19 9.50
C MET A 2 6.79 -9.80 9.03
N GLY A 3 5.93 -9.41 9.96
CA GLY A 3 4.50 -9.12 9.73
C GLY A 3 4.17 -7.62 9.71
N CYS A 4 2.96 -7.25 10.14
CA CYS A 4 2.52 -5.86 10.22
C CYS A 4 2.65 -5.25 11.61
N SER A 5 2.55 -3.92 11.71
CA SER A 5 2.39 -3.26 13.00
C SER A 5 1.04 -3.58 13.65
N PRO A 6 0.97 -3.70 14.99
CA PRO A 6 -0.28 -3.94 15.68
C PRO A 6 -1.35 -2.88 15.36
N GLY A 7 -2.58 -3.32 15.14
CA GLY A 7 -3.73 -2.48 14.79
C GLY A 7 -3.88 -2.20 13.29
N TRP A 8 -2.93 -2.60 12.45
CA TRP A 8 -3.07 -2.46 11.00
C TRP A 8 -3.95 -3.56 10.42
N GLY A 9 -4.73 -3.24 9.38
CA GLY A 9 -5.60 -4.23 8.73
C GLY A 9 -4.87 -5.49 8.24
N CYS A 10 -3.62 -5.34 7.80
CA CYS A 10 -2.80 -6.48 7.37
C CYS A 10 -2.34 -7.40 8.51
N GLU A 11 -2.28 -6.94 9.77
CA GLU A 11 -2.04 -7.82 10.93
C GLU A 11 -3.15 -8.87 11.02
N ALA A 12 -4.41 -8.43 10.94
CA ALA A 12 -5.56 -9.32 11.03
C ALA A 12 -5.57 -10.36 9.88
N VAL A 13 -5.23 -9.93 8.66
CA VAL A 13 -5.16 -10.84 7.51
C VAL A 13 -4.03 -11.85 7.66
N ILE A 14 -2.82 -11.41 8.03
CA ILE A 14 -1.66 -12.30 8.20
C ILE A 14 -1.94 -13.34 9.29
N ASN A 15 -2.48 -12.93 10.44
CA ASN A 15 -2.77 -13.84 11.54
C ASN A 15 -3.89 -14.82 11.18
N HIS A 16 -4.90 -14.37 10.44
CA HIS A 16 -5.94 -15.24 9.91
C HIS A 16 -5.36 -16.29 8.95
N GLN A 17 -4.54 -15.88 7.99
CA GLN A 17 -3.93 -16.75 7.00
C GLN A 17 -2.93 -17.72 7.62
N ASN A 18 -2.12 -17.28 8.58
CA ASN A 18 -1.17 -18.14 9.29
C ASN A 18 -1.90 -19.33 9.96
N LYS A 19 -3.09 -19.08 10.52
CA LYS A 19 -3.97 -20.12 11.05
C LYS A 19 -4.65 -20.95 9.97
N ALA A 20 -5.27 -20.30 8.98
CA ALA A 20 -6.04 -20.98 7.94
C ALA A 20 -5.18 -21.95 7.10
N PHE A 21 -3.90 -21.63 6.92
CA PHE A 21 -2.96 -22.44 6.17
C PHE A 21 -2.15 -23.42 7.05
N ASP A 22 -2.53 -23.61 8.32
CA ASP A 22 -1.84 -24.44 9.32
C ASP A 22 -0.33 -24.13 9.47
N LEU A 23 0.05 -22.88 9.27
CA LEU A 23 1.44 -22.42 9.30
C LEU A 23 1.93 -22.07 10.71
N GLN A 24 1.04 -21.95 11.70
CA GLN A 24 1.41 -21.54 13.07
C GLN A 24 2.44 -22.45 13.75
N LYS A 25 2.61 -23.69 13.26
CA LYS A 25 3.62 -24.65 13.77
C LYS A 25 5.03 -24.38 13.26
N THR A 26 5.17 -23.69 12.13
CA THR A 26 6.43 -23.52 11.40
C THR A 26 6.76 -22.07 11.08
N VAL A 27 5.78 -21.17 11.16
CA VAL A 27 5.90 -19.74 10.88
C VAL A 27 5.41 -18.95 12.08
N GLU A 28 6.38 -18.44 12.84
CA GLU A 28 6.13 -17.38 13.81
C GLU A 28 6.02 -16.04 13.08
N VAL A 29 4.99 -15.25 13.38
CA VAL A 29 4.80 -13.91 12.81
C VAL A 29 5.21 -12.88 13.83
N SER A 30 6.23 -12.09 13.51
CA SER A 30 6.70 -11.01 14.36
C SER A 30 5.96 -9.72 14.00
N HIS A 31 5.32 -9.10 14.98
CA HIS A 31 4.65 -7.81 14.88
C HIS A 31 5.39 -6.75 15.70
N GLY A 32 5.47 -5.52 15.19
CA GLY A 32 6.22 -4.44 15.82
C GLY A 32 6.28 -3.20 14.93
N ASN A 33 7.31 -2.37 15.07
CA ASN A 33 7.51 -1.25 14.15
C ASN A 33 7.94 -1.79 12.76
N TYR A 34 7.04 -1.70 11.78
CA TYR A 34 7.24 -2.27 10.45
C TYR A 34 8.53 -1.76 9.78
N ALA A 35 8.77 -0.44 9.82
CA ALA A 35 9.91 0.17 9.15
C ALA A 35 11.24 -0.29 9.77
N ALA A 36 11.33 -0.35 11.10
CA ALA A 36 12.51 -0.84 11.80
C ALA A 36 12.77 -2.33 11.49
N MET A 37 11.72 -3.16 11.59
CA MET A 37 11.84 -4.59 11.32
C MET A 37 12.20 -4.90 9.86
N MET A 38 11.74 -4.07 8.91
CA MET A 38 12.17 -4.16 7.51
C MET A 38 13.65 -3.78 7.33
N ALA A 39 14.17 -2.80 8.05
CA ALA A 39 15.59 -2.46 8.01
C ALA A 39 16.47 -3.64 8.48
N ASP A 40 16.07 -4.31 9.55
CA ASP A 40 16.75 -5.53 10.04
C ASP A 40 16.62 -6.68 9.03
N THR A 41 15.44 -6.85 8.43
CA THR A 41 15.19 -7.85 7.39
C THR A 41 16.10 -7.63 6.18
N ILE A 42 16.24 -6.39 5.71
CA ILE A 42 17.11 -6.05 4.59
C ILE A 42 18.59 -6.26 4.94
N THR A 43 18.98 -5.94 6.18
CA THR A 43 20.35 -6.21 6.66
C THR A 43 20.65 -7.71 6.62
N ARG A 44 19.74 -8.54 7.15
CA ARG A 44 19.83 -10.00 7.08
C ARG A 44 19.91 -10.51 5.64
N PHE A 45 19.10 -9.96 4.74
CA PHE A 45 19.15 -10.31 3.32
C PHE A 45 20.51 -9.99 2.69
N LYS A 46 21.09 -8.82 3.00
CA LYS A 46 22.43 -8.42 2.52
C LYS A 46 23.55 -9.32 3.03
N GLU A 47 23.35 -10.00 4.15
CA GLU A 47 24.25 -11.05 4.65
C GLU A 47 24.08 -12.40 3.91
N GLY A 48 23.26 -12.46 2.87
CA GLY A 48 22.97 -13.69 2.10
C GLY A 48 22.07 -14.68 2.83
N LYS A 49 21.41 -14.26 3.91
CA LYS A 49 20.53 -15.14 4.71
C LYS A 49 19.09 -15.09 4.18
N PRO A 50 18.33 -16.21 4.26
CA PRO A 50 16.93 -16.22 3.88
C PRO A 50 16.09 -15.27 4.73
N VAL A 51 15.12 -14.63 4.07
CA VAL A 51 14.14 -13.72 4.67
C VAL A 51 12.73 -14.08 4.21
N LEU A 52 11.75 -13.88 5.08
CA LEU A 52 10.32 -14.02 4.80
C LEU A 52 9.58 -12.87 5.47
N TYR A 53 8.88 -12.08 4.67
CA TYR A 53 8.23 -10.85 5.14
C TYR A 53 6.97 -10.53 4.33
N TYR A 54 6.04 -9.82 4.97
CA TYR A 54 4.91 -9.20 4.30
C TYR A 54 5.26 -7.77 3.82
N THR A 55 4.77 -7.38 2.64
CA THR A 55 4.84 -6.00 2.16
C THR A 55 3.69 -5.69 1.21
N TRP A 56 3.54 -4.43 0.83
CA TRP A 56 2.53 -3.94 -0.10
C TRP A 56 3.12 -2.87 -1.02
N THR A 57 2.39 -2.53 -2.07
CA THR A 57 2.69 -1.37 -2.91
C THR A 57 1.49 -0.40 -2.88
N PRO A 58 1.72 0.92 -2.79
CA PRO A 58 3.02 1.58 -2.85
C PRO A 58 3.73 1.64 -1.49
N TYR A 59 5.03 1.35 -1.47
CA TYR A 59 5.93 1.55 -0.32
C TYR A 59 7.40 1.42 -0.76
N TRP A 60 8.33 2.00 0.00
CA TRP A 60 9.76 2.04 -0.36
C TRP A 60 10.42 0.65 -0.43
N VAL A 61 9.89 -0.34 0.28
CA VAL A 61 10.47 -1.69 0.38
C VAL A 61 10.64 -2.34 -0.99
N SER A 62 9.67 -2.18 -1.91
CA SER A 62 9.74 -2.79 -3.24
C SER A 62 10.77 -2.13 -4.17
N ASP A 63 11.26 -0.94 -3.84
CA ASP A 63 12.39 -0.33 -4.55
C ASP A 63 13.74 -0.91 -4.08
N VAL A 64 13.83 -1.34 -2.82
CA VAL A 64 15.04 -1.96 -2.27
C VAL A 64 15.09 -3.47 -2.53
N MET A 65 13.95 -4.16 -2.36
CA MET A 65 13.80 -5.61 -2.50
C MET A 65 12.95 -5.91 -3.74
N LYS A 66 13.59 -5.99 -4.91
CA LYS A 66 12.88 -6.00 -6.20
C LYS A 66 12.36 -7.41 -6.55
N PRO A 67 11.04 -7.59 -6.76
CA PRO A 67 10.50 -8.85 -7.24
C PRO A 67 11.13 -9.29 -8.57
N GLY A 68 11.47 -10.57 -8.69
CA GLY A 68 12.11 -11.14 -9.88
C GLY A 68 13.64 -10.95 -9.95
N LYS A 69 14.22 -10.22 -8.99
CA LYS A 69 15.67 -10.07 -8.83
C LYS A 69 16.12 -10.47 -7.42
N ASP A 70 15.60 -9.78 -6.41
CA ASP A 70 16.02 -9.95 -5.02
C ASP A 70 15.05 -10.86 -4.25
N VAL A 71 13.76 -10.82 -4.61
CA VAL A 71 12.67 -11.55 -3.93
C VAL A 71 11.63 -12.08 -4.92
N VAL A 72 10.73 -12.93 -4.44
CA VAL A 72 9.58 -13.44 -5.19
C VAL A 72 8.31 -13.37 -4.34
N TRP A 73 7.15 -13.17 -4.97
CA TRP A 73 5.86 -13.27 -4.31
C TRP A 73 5.47 -14.74 -4.14
N LEU A 74 5.10 -15.13 -2.92
CA LEU A 74 4.57 -16.46 -2.64
C LEU A 74 3.07 -16.50 -2.90
N GLN A 75 2.61 -17.57 -3.55
CA GLN A 75 1.19 -17.86 -3.67
C GLN A 75 0.67 -18.55 -2.41
N VAL A 76 -0.64 -18.44 -2.19
CA VAL A 76 -1.37 -19.11 -1.10
C VAL A 76 -2.19 -20.28 -1.65
N PRO A 77 -2.47 -21.31 -0.84
CA PRO A 77 -3.19 -22.49 -1.33
C PRO A 77 -4.67 -22.21 -1.68
N PHE A 78 -5.30 -21.25 -1.01
CA PHE A 78 -6.67 -20.81 -1.26
C PHE A 78 -6.94 -19.43 -0.66
N SER A 79 -8.02 -18.78 -1.13
CA SER A 79 -8.47 -17.47 -0.65
C SER A 79 -8.99 -17.60 0.78
N SER A 80 -8.42 -16.83 1.72
CA SER A 80 -8.82 -16.85 3.13
C SER A 80 -8.55 -15.48 3.77
N LEU A 81 -9.63 -14.80 4.12
CA LEU A 81 -9.62 -13.43 4.65
C LEU A 81 -10.56 -13.33 5.88
N PRO A 82 -10.25 -12.45 6.85
CA PRO A 82 -11.06 -12.32 8.06
C PRO A 82 -12.31 -11.43 7.86
N GLY A 83 -13.28 -11.58 8.77
CA GLY A 83 -14.38 -10.61 8.93
C GLY A 83 -15.26 -10.45 7.70
N GLU A 84 -15.55 -9.19 7.35
CA GLU A 84 -16.38 -8.83 6.18
C GLU A 84 -15.76 -9.27 4.84
N GLN A 85 -14.44 -9.49 4.82
CA GLN A 85 -13.71 -9.91 3.63
C GLN A 85 -13.75 -11.43 3.39
N LYS A 86 -14.37 -12.22 4.29
CA LYS A 86 -14.34 -13.70 4.26
C LYS A 86 -14.82 -14.36 2.97
N ASN A 87 -15.64 -13.67 2.19
CA ASN A 87 -16.22 -14.18 0.95
C ASN A 87 -15.50 -13.67 -0.31
N ILE A 88 -14.42 -12.89 -0.17
CA ILE A 88 -13.65 -12.37 -1.29
C ILE A 88 -12.75 -13.49 -1.86
N ASP A 89 -12.88 -13.75 -3.15
CA ASP A 89 -11.93 -14.60 -3.88
C ASP A 89 -10.73 -13.75 -4.36
N THR A 90 -9.53 -14.13 -3.94
CA THR A 90 -8.28 -13.45 -4.27
C THR A 90 -7.58 -14.05 -5.48
N LYS A 91 -8.19 -15.04 -6.15
CA LYS A 91 -7.66 -15.61 -7.39
C LYS A 91 -7.69 -14.58 -8.51
N LEU A 92 -6.57 -14.47 -9.21
CA LEU A 92 -6.47 -13.72 -10.46
C LEU A 92 -7.11 -14.51 -11.60
N PRO A 93 -7.47 -13.85 -12.73
CA PRO A 93 -8.05 -14.53 -13.89
C PRO A 93 -7.18 -15.67 -14.47
N ASN A 94 -5.86 -15.63 -14.26
CA ASN A 94 -4.93 -16.68 -14.68
C ASN A 94 -4.82 -17.84 -13.67
N GLY A 95 -5.63 -17.84 -12.61
CA GLY A 95 -5.66 -18.88 -11.58
C GLY A 95 -4.64 -18.69 -10.45
N ALA A 96 -3.71 -17.74 -10.57
CA ALA A 96 -2.74 -17.46 -9.51
C ALA A 96 -3.44 -16.84 -8.29
N ASN A 97 -2.96 -17.14 -7.08
CA ASN A 97 -3.52 -16.60 -5.86
C ASN A 97 -2.43 -16.12 -4.90
N TYR A 98 -2.39 -14.81 -4.63
CA TYR A 98 -1.42 -14.19 -3.72
C TYR A 98 -2.01 -13.84 -2.35
N GLY A 99 -3.25 -14.28 -2.07
CA GLY A 99 -3.88 -14.17 -0.75
C GLY A 99 -4.45 -12.79 -0.42
N PHE A 100 -4.28 -11.80 -1.28
CA PHE A 100 -4.86 -10.47 -1.15
C PHE A 100 -5.54 -10.07 -2.46
N PRO A 101 -6.68 -9.37 -2.43
CA PRO A 101 -7.26 -8.81 -3.63
C PRO A 101 -6.38 -7.67 -4.16
N VAL A 102 -6.60 -7.26 -5.41
CA VAL A 102 -6.04 -6.00 -5.91
C VAL A 102 -6.60 -4.86 -5.07
N ASN A 103 -5.73 -4.24 -4.27
CA ASN A 103 -6.13 -3.18 -3.35
C ASN A 103 -6.22 -1.83 -4.07
N THR A 104 -7.14 -1.00 -3.61
CA THR A 104 -7.29 0.39 -4.05
C THR A 104 -7.32 1.30 -2.82
N MET A 105 -6.82 2.52 -2.98
CA MET A 105 -6.89 3.57 -1.95
C MET A 105 -7.95 4.58 -2.37
N HIS A 106 -8.76 5.02 -1.41
CA HIS A 106 -9.84 5.97 -1.62
C HIS A 106 -9.68 7.18 -0.71
N ILE A 107 -10.03 8.36 -1.23
CA ILE A 107 -10.31 9.50 -0.38
C ILE A 107 -11.69 9.27 0.24
N VAL A 108 -11.74 9.19 1.57
CA VAL A 108 -12.98 9.05 2.33
C VAL A 108 -13.20 10.32 3.13
N ALA A 109 -14.40 10.89 3.03
CA ALA A 109 -14.77 12.12 3.73
C ALA A 109 -15.98 11.88 4.63
N ASN A 110 -16.11 12.69 5.68
CA ASN A 110 -17.34 12.73 6.47
C ASN A 110 -18.52 13.09 5.55
N LYS A 111 -19.59 12.30 5.61
CA LYS A 111 -20.74 12.43 4.71
C LYS A 111 -21.40 13.82 4.78
N ALA A 112 -21.75 14.27 5.98
CA ALA A 112 -22.42 15.56 6.17
C ALA A 112 -21.52 16.74 5.74
N TRP A 113 -20.21 16.63 5.89
CA TRP A 113 -19.26 17.61 5.38
C TRP A 113 -19.20 17.60 3.85
N ALA A 114 -19.11 16.43 3.23
CA ALA A 114 -19.04 16.31 1.77
C ALA A 114 -20.31 16.85 1.09
N GLU A 115 -21.48 16.58 1.67
CA GLU A 115 -22.77 17.12 1.20
C GLU A 115 -22.82 18.66 1.24
N LYS A 116 -22.17 19.29 2.22
CA LYS A 116 -22.06 20.76 2.33
C LYS A 116 -20.93 21.36 1.48
N ASN A 117 -20.06 20.55 0.91
CA ASN A 117 -18.88 20.99 0.14
C ASN A 117 -18.83 20.25 -1.20
N PRO A 118 -19.80 20.48 -2.12
CA PRO A 118 -19.95 19.68 -3.33
C PRO A 118 -18.73 19.78 -4.27
N ALA A 119 -18.04 20.92 -4.31
CA ALA A 119 -16.79 21.05 -5.05
C ALA A 119 -15.70 20.10 -4.52
N ALA A 120 -15.50 20.05 -3.20
CA ALA A 120 -14.53 19.13 -2.59
C ALA A 120 -14.94 17.66 -2.76
N ALA A 121 -16.23 17.35 -2.61
CA ALA A 121 -16.74 15.99 -2.86
C ALA A 121 -16.48 15.54 -4.30
N LYS A 122 -16.70 16.43 -5.29
CA LYS A 122 -16.38 16.17 -6.68
C LYS A 122 -14.88 15.98 -6.89
N LEU A 123 -14.05 16.82 -6.29
CA LEU A 123 -12.59 16.69 -6.36
C LEU A 123 -12.13 15.31 -5.85
N PHE A 124 -12.59 14.92 -4.66
CA PHE A 124 -12.25 13.63 -4.04
C PHE A 124 -12.69 12.43 -4.89
N ALA A 125 -13.79 12.55 -5.61
CA ALA A 125 -14.30 11.47 -6.48
C ALA A 125 -13.50 11.29 -7.77
N ILE A 126 -12.84 12.35 -8.28
CA ILE A 126 -12.16 12.31 -9.59
C ILE A 126 -10.65 12.25 -9.52
N MET A 127 -10.04 12.65 -8.39
CA MET A 127 -8.60 12.57 -8.22
C MET A 127 -8.11 11.12 -8.28
N LYS A 128 -7.07 10.91 -9.10
CA LYS A 128 -6.40 9.61 -9.25
C LYS A 128 -4.90 9.83 -9.33
N LEU A 129 -4.17 9.20 -8.43
CA LEU A 129 -2.72 9.28 -8.40
C LEU A 129 -2.11 7.95 -8.89
N PRO A 130 -1.18 7.97 -9.87
CA PRO A 130 -0.53 6.76 -10.33
C PRO A 130 0.31 6.09 -9.23
N LEU A 131 0.23 4.76 -9.17
CA LEU A 131 1.00 3.96 -8.21
C LEU A 131 2.51 4.19 -8.35
N ALA A 132 2.99 4.35 -9.58
CA ALA A 132 4.41 4.56 -9.88
C ALA A 132 4.94 5.86 -9.26
N ASP A 133 4.14 6.93 -9.27
CA ASP A 133 4.55 8.24 -8.73
C ASP A 133 4.64 8.19 -7.20
N ILE A 134 3.69 7.49 -6.55
CA ILE A 134 3.73 7.27 -5.10
C ILE A 134 4.95 6.42 -4.72
N ASN A 135 5.28 5.39 -5.52
CA ASN A 135 6.50 4.60 -5.30
C ASN A 135 7.78 5.44 -5.44
N ALA A 136 7.87 6.28 -6.48
CA ALA A 136 9.01 7.17 -6.67
C ALA A 136 9.16 8.16 -5.50
N GLN A 137 8.05 8.74 -5.03
CA GLN A 137 8.04 9.64 -3.88
C GLN A 137 8.51 8.94 -2.59
N ASN A 138 8.03 7.72 -2.33
CA ASN A 138 8.47 6.92 -1.18
C ASN A 138 9.97 6.58 -1.26
N ALA A 139 10.50 6.29 -2.46
CA ALA A 139 11.91 6.02 -2.65
C ALA A 139 12.78 7.26 -2.35
N MET A 140 12.35 8.46 -2.80
CA MET A 140 13.02 9.72 -2.46
C MET A 140 13.04 9.98 -0.95
N MET A 141 11.91 9.75 -0.27
CA MET A 141 11.84 9.86 1.19
C MET A 141 12.80 8.90 1.87
N HIS A 142 12.84 7.64 1.44
CA HIS A 142 13.77 6.65 1.99
C HIS A 142 15.24 7.01 1.75
N ALA A 143 15.55 7.66 0.63
CA ALA A 143 16.88 8.20 0.32
C ALA A 143 17.25 9.47 1.12
N GLY A 144 16.39 9.91 2.05
CA GLY A 144 16.66 11.02 2.96
C GLY A 144 15.98 12.35 2.61
N LYS A 145 15.15 12.40 1.55
CA LYS A 145 14.32 13.57 1.21
C LYS A 145 12.95 13.46 1.85
N SER A 146 12.90 13.43 3.18
CA SER A 146 11.70 13.09 3.95
C SER A 146 11.25 14.18 4.91
N SER A 147 11.84 15.38 4.86
CA SER A 147 11.34 16.51 5.65
C SER A 147 9.98 16.99 5.10
N GLU A 148 9.22 17.73 5.91
CA GLU A 148 7.97 18.35 5.46
C GLU A 148 8.16 19.22 4.21
N ALA A 149 9.26 19.99 4.16
CA ALA A 149 9.62 20.80 3.01
C ALA A 149 9.95 19.96 1.77
N ASP A 150 10.65 18.83 1.93
CA ASP A 150 10.91 17.91 0.81
C ASP A 150 9.59 17.33 0.27
N VAL A 151 8.70 16.88 1.16
CA VAL A 151 7.40 16.32 0.77
C VAL A 151 6.56 17.36 0.04
N GLN A 152 6.51 18.61 0.51
CA GLN A 152 5.83 19.68 -0.20
C GLN A 152 6.44 19.91 -1.59
N GLY A 153 7.78 19.95 -1.68
CA GLY A 153 8.48 20.06 -2.97
C GLY A 153 8.15 18.90 -3.93
N HIS A 154 7.99 17.67 -3.43
CA HIS A 154 7.56 16.53 -4.24
C HIS A 154 6.13 16.69 -4.76
N VAL A 155 5.21 17.19 -3.93
CA VAL A 155 3.82 17.46 -4.35
C VAL A 155 3.77 18.55 -5.42
N ASP A 156 4.44 19.68 -5.19
CA ASP A 156 4.48 20.79 -6.15
C ASP A 156 5.15 20.37 -7.46
N GLY A 157 6.22 19.57 -7.37
CA GLY A 157 6.87 18.97 -8.53
C GLY A 157 5.94 18.05 -9.32
N TRP A 158 5.16 17.20 -8.63
CA TRP A 158 4.18 16.33 -9.28
C TRP A 158 3.07 17.14 -9.97
N ILE A 159 2.55 18.18 -9.32
CA ILE A 159 1.55 19.08 -9.90
C ILE A 159 2.09 19.75 -11.15
N ASN A 160 3.29 20.34 -11.09
CA ASN A 160 3.92 20.98 -12.25
C ASN A 160 4.11 20.00 -13.42
N ALA A 161 4.50 18.75 -13.15
CA ALA A 161 4.66 17.71 -14.17
C ALA A 161 3.31 17.21 -14.74
N HIS A 162 2.22 17.36 -14.00
CA HIS A 162 0.87 16.91 -14.36
C HIS A 162 -0.14 18.06 -14.42
N GLN A 163 0.31 19.27 -14.76
CA GLN A 163 -0.45 20.50 -14.57
C GLN A 163 -1.83 20.45 -15.23
N GLN A 164 -1.90 19.99 -16.48
CA GLN A 164 -3.17 19.88 -17.20
C GLN A 164 -4.17 18.94 -16.52
N GLN A 165 -3.68 17.83 -15.98
CA GLN A 165 -4.50 16.85 -15.25
C GLN A 165 -5.00 17.46 -13.94
N PHE A 166 -4.12 18.10 -13.18
CA PHE A 166 -4.47 18.75 -11.92
C PHE A 166 -5.48 19.89 -12.13
N ASP A 167 -5.21 20.79 -13.09
CA ASP A 167 -6.11 21.89 -13.44
C ASP A 167 -7.47 21.37 -13.92
N GLY A 168 -7.50 20.25 -14.65
CA GLY A 168 -8.71 19.56 -15.05
C GLY A 168 -9.57 19.14 -13.85
N TRP A 169 -8.95 18.55 -12.83
CA TRP A 169 -9.66 18.17 -11.60
C TRP A 169 -10.22 19.40 -10.87
N VAL A 170 -9.43 20.47 -10.73
CA VAL A 170 -9.87 21.71 -10.07
C VAL A 170 -11.03 22.33 -10.83
N LYS A 171 -10.94 22.42 -12.15
CA LYS A 171 -12.00 22.97 -13.01
C LYS A 171 -13.31 22.17 -12.88
N GLU A 172 -13.25 20.84 -12.93
CA GLU A 172 -14.43 20.00 -12.75
C GLU A 172 -15.04 20.13 -11.35
N ALA A 173 -14.19 20.23 -10.32
CA ALA A 173 -14.62 20.41 -8.94
C ALA A 173 -15.36 21.74 -8.75
N LEU A 174 -14.79 22.85 -9.24
CA LEU A 174 -15.41 24.18 -9.15
C LEU A 174 -16.74 24.26 -9.92
N ALA A 175 -16.89 23.53 -11.02
CA ALA A 175 -18.14 23.46 -11.76
C ALA A 175 -19.29 22.78 -10.98
N ALA A 176 -18.97 21.97 -9.97
CA ALA A 176 -19.93 21.30 -9.10
C ALA A 176 -20.41 22.16 -7.91
N GLN A 177 -19.93 23.41 -7.77
CA GLN A 177 -20.25 24.30 -6.65
C GLN A 177 -21.67 24.90 -6.71
N LYS A 178 -22.61 24.23 -7.38
CA LYS A 178 -24.00 24.67 -7.57
C LYS A 178 -24.93 24.01 -6.56
#